data_AF-A0A838D263-F1
#
_entry.id   AF-A0A838D263-F1
#
_cell.length_a   1.000
_cell.length_b   1.000
_cell.length_c   1.000
_cell.angle_alpha   90.00
_cell.angle_beta   90.00
_cell.angle_gamma   90.00
#
_symmetry.space_group_name_H-M   'P 1'
#
loop_
_entity.id
_entity.type
_entity.pdbx_description
1 polymer ?
#
loop_
_entity_poly.entity_id
_entity_poly.type
_entity_poly.pdbx_seq_one_letter_code
_entity_poly.pdbx_strand_id
1 'polypeptide(L)'
;MPSTHGTKADCTPITDEMVEAMADEAERGYDIEEIRRRRRGGRPPMGSAPSSVESVRLDPELKRDLLLHAAEQQISVSELIRRAIGQYLRAS
;
A
#
# COMPACT_ATOMS: atom_id res chain seq x y z
N MET A 1 21.42 3.21 33.21
CA MET A 1 21.06 2.24 32.16
C MET A 1 20.42 3.05 31.04
N PRO A 2 20.86 2.94 29.78
CA PRO A 2 20.20 3.66 28.69
C PRO A 2 18.73 3.26 28.63
N SER A 3 17.81 4.22 28.54
CA SER A 3 16.39 3.93 28.41
C SER A 3 16.11 3.44 26.99
N THR A 4 15.37 2.33 26.89
CA THR A 4 14.85 1.83 25.62
C THR A 4 13.39 2.27 25.48
N HIS A 5 13.06 3.00 24.41
CA HIS A 5 11.73 3.59 24.18
C HIS A 5 10.80 2.72 23.33
N GLY A 6 11.23 1.50 22.99
CA GLY A 6 10.49 0.55 22.16
C GLY A 6 11.38 -0.13 21.14
N THR A 7 10.78 -0.75 20.13
CA THR A 7 11.47 -1.45 19.04
C THR A 7 10.92 -1.05 17.69
N LYS A 8 11.82 -0.92 16.70
CA LYS A 8 11.48 -0.73 15.29
C LYS A 8 10.84 -1.99 14.70
N ALA A 9 10.31 -1.88 13.48
CA ALA A 9 9.71 -3.01 12.75
C ALA A 9 10.71 -4.17 12.49
N ASP A 10 12.01 -3.88 12.51
CA ASP A 10 13.10 -4.85 12.41
C ASP A 10 13.61 -5.35 13.78
N CYS A 11 12.85 -5.09 14.86
CA CYS A 11 13.19 -5.41 16.25
C CYS A 11 14.41 -4.67 16.83
N THR A 12 14.95 -3.65 16.15
CA THR A 12 16.04 -2.82 16.71
C THR A 12 15.52 -1.98 17.87
N PRO A 13 16.15 -1.99 19.06
CA PRO A 13 15.74 -1.18 20.20
C PRO A 13 15.96 0.32 19.90
N ILE A 14 14.99 1.14 20.30
CA ILE A 14 15.06 2.60 20.18
C ILE A 14 15.77 3.14 21.42
N THR A 15 16.96 3.69 21.25
CA THR A 15 17.77 4.28 22.33
C THR A 15 17.46 5.77 22.53
N ASP A 16 17.88 6.32 23.68
CA ASP A 16 17.80 7.76 23.95
C ASP A 16 18.46 8.62 22.86
N GLU A 17 19.65 8.20 22.39
CA GLU A 17 20.39 8.89 21.32
C GLU A 17 19.61 8.92 20.00
N MET A 18 18.90 7.84 19.69
CA MET A 18 18.05 7.79 18.49
C MET A 18 16.85 8.72 18.61
N VAL A 19 16.28 8.86 19.81
CA VAL A 19 15.17 9.78 20.06
C VAL A 19 15.65 11.22 19.92
N GLU A 20 16.81 11.56 20.48
CA GLU A 20 17.38 12.90 20.36
C GLU A 20 17.67 13.26 18.89
N ALA A 21 18.29 12.34 18.14
CA ALA A 21 18.56 12.54 16.72
C ALA A 21 17.27 12.74 15.90
N MET A 22 16.18 12.04 16.25
CA MET A 22 14.87 12.23 15.62
C MET A 22 14.23 13.57 16.01
N ALA A 23 14.42 14.02 17.25
CA ALA A 23 13.95 15.31 17.72
C ALA A 23 14.67 16.45 16.98
N ASP A 24 16.00 16.41 16.92
CA ASP A 24 16.83 17.36 16.16
C ASP A 24 16.43 17.44 14.69
N GLU A 25 16.16 16.28 14.06
CA GLU A 25 15.69 16.23 12.68
C GLU A 25 14.31 16.90 12.51
N ALA A 26 13.39 16.68 13.44
CA ALA A 26 12.07 17.28 13.42
C ALA A 26 12.12 18.81 13.65
N GLU A 27 12.95 19.28 14.58
CA GLU A 27 13.13 20.69 14.90
C GLU A 27 13.83 21.47 13.78
N ARG A 28 14.82 20.86 13.12
CA ARG A 28 15.45 21.41 11.91
C ARG A 28 14.43 21.63 10.79
N GLY A 29 13.37 20.82 10.77
CA GLY A 29 12.33 20.85 9.76
C GLY A 29 12.78 20.27 8.42
N TYR A 30 11.80 20.03 7.54
CA TYR A 30 12.03 19.53 6.18
C TYR A 30 11.76 20.61 5.14
N ASP A 31 12.54 20.60 4.06
CA ASP A 31 12.29 21.47 2.90
C ASP A 31 11.00 21.04 2.18
N ILE A 32 9.95 21.84 2.38
CA ILE A 32 8.62 21.61 1.81
C ILE A 32 8.66 21.68 0.27
N GLU A 33 9.48 22.55 -0.31
CA GLU A 33 9.57 22.70 -1.76
C GLU A 33 10.28 21.50 -2.41
N GLU A 34 11.27 20.93 -1.73
CA GLU A 34 11.88 19.67 -2.15
C GLU A 34 10.87 18.50 -2.07
N ILE A 35 10.12 18.38 -0.97
CA ILE A 35 9.11 17.34 -0.79
C ILE A 35 8.02 17.44 -1.87
N ARG A 36 7.51 18.65 -2.14
CA ARG A 36 6.48 18.88 -3.15
C ARG A 36 6.97 18.56 -4.55
N ARG A 37 8.24 18.87 -4.87
CA ARG A 37 8.86 18.53 -6.15
C ARG A 37 8.96 17.02 -6.36
N ARG A 38 9.36 16.27 -5.32
CA ARG A 38 9.43 14.80 -5.34
C ARG A 38 8.04 14.16 -5.45
N ARG A 39 7.01 14.75 -4.84
CA ARG A 39 5.62 14.25 -4.84
C ARG A 39 4.75 14.75 -6.00
N ARG A 40 5.34 15.24 -7.10
CA ARG A 40 4.56 15.73 -8.27
C ARG A 40 3.70 14.66 -8.97
N GLY A 41 3.84 13.38 -8.62
CA GLY A 41 2.92 12.33 -9.02
C GLY A 41 1.97 11.98 -7.87
N GLY A 42 0.66 12.04 -8.11
CA GLY A 42 -0.31 11.34 -7.27
C GLY A 42 -0.08 9.82 -7.29
N ARG A 43 -1.03 9.04 -6.79
CA ARG A 43 -0.94 7.58 -6.90
C ARG A 43 -0.75 7.20 -8.38
N PRO A 44 0.27 6.39 -8.73
CA PRO A 44 0.47 5.96 -10.11
C PRO A 44 -0.82 5.37 -10.71
N PRO A 45 -1.18 5.73 -11.96
CA PRO A 45 -2.35 5.18 -12.63
C PRO A 45 -2.19 3.67 -12.83
N MET A 46 -3.29 2.91 -12.76
CA MET A 46 -3.27 1.51 -13.22
C MET A 46 -3.60 1.48 -14.72
N GLY A 47 -2.65 1.92 -15.55
CA GLY A 47 -2.79 2.00 -17.01
C GLY A 47 -2.62 3.41 -17.56
N SER A 48 -3.41 3.75 -18.59
CA SER A 48 -3.37 5.07 -19.25
C SER A 48 -3.96 6.21 -18.42
N ALA A 49 -4.73 5.90 -17.38
CA ALA A 49 -5.43 6.86 -16.53
C ALA A 49 -5.63 6.30 -15.11
N PRO A 50 -5.96 7.16 -14.12
CA PRO A 50 -6.38 6.69 -12.80
C PRO A 50 -7.55 5.71 -12.89
N SER A 51 -7.54 4.67 -12.04
CA SER A 51 -8.63 3.70 -12.00
C SER A 51 -9.89 4.29 -11.35
N SER A 52 -11.05 4.00 -11.92
CA SER A 52 -12.35 4.19 -11.26
C SER A 52 -12.67 2.99 -10.36
N VAL A 53 -13.54 3.21 -9.38
CA VAL A 53 -14.09 2.14 -8.51
C VAL A 53 -15.48 1.81 -9.00
N GLU A 54 -15.65 0.59 -9.52
CA GLU A 54 -16.94 0.09 -9.99
C GLU A 54 -17.59 -0.81 -8.92
N SER A 55 -18.87 -0.55 -8.61
CA SER A 55 -19.63 -1.40 -7.69
C SER A 55 -20.28 -2.56 -8.44
N VAL A 56 -19.97 -3.80 -8.04
CA VAL A 56 -20.54 -5.02 -8.63
C VAL A 56 -21.30 -5.81 -7.57
N ARG A 57 -22.49 -6.32 -7.91
CA ARG A 57 -23.25 -7.25 -7.07
C ARG A 57 -22.81 -8.67 -7.39
N LEU A 58 -22.31 -9.38 -6.39
CA LEU A 58 -21.88 -10.77 -6.49
C LEU A 58 -22.79 -11.62 -5.62
N ASP A 59 -23.16 -12.79 -6.13
CA ASP A 59 -23.76 -13.82 -5.30
C ASP A 59 -22.80 -14.23 -4.17
N PRO A 60 -23.29 -14.54 -2.95
CA PRO A 60 -22.43 -14.91 -1.82
C PRO A 60 -21.51 -16.09 -2.10
N GLU A 61 -21.96 -17.10 -2.87
CA GLU A 61 -21.15 -18.26 -3.21
C GLU A 61 -20.01 -17.86 -4.14
N LEU A 62 -20.32 -17.07 -5.18
CA LEU A 62 -19.31 -16.53 -6.09
C LEU A 62 -18.28 -15.66 -5.37
N LYS A 63 -18.71 -14.85 -4.40
CA LYS A 63 -17.81 -14.04 -3.58
C LYS A 63 -16.87 -14.92 -2.74
N ARG A 64 -17.39 -16.00 -2.14
CA ARG A 64 -16.59 -16.95 -1.36
C ARG A 64 -15.54 -17.61 -2.25
N ASP A 65 -15.94 -18.07 -3.42
CA ASP A 65 -15.04 -18.79 -4.32
C ASP A 65 -13.95 -17.85 -4.87
N LEU A 66 -14.28 -16.58 -5.15
CA LEU A 66 -13.31 -15.52 -5.46
C LEU A 66 -12.29 -15.31 -4.34
N LEU A 67 -12.73 -15.30 -3.08
CA LEU A 67 -11.84 -15.12 -1.92
C LEU A 67 -10.87 -16.29 -1.77
N LEU A 68 -11.38 -17.52 -1.89
CA LEU A 68 -10.55 -18.73 -1.81
C LEU A 68 -9.50 -18.75 -2.94
N HIS A 69 -9.94 -18.49 -4.17
CA HIS A 69 -9.04 -18.54 -5.32
C HIS A 69 -8.00 -17.41 -5.31
N ALA A 70 -8.36 -16.23 -4.82
CA ALA A 70 -7.42 -15.13 -4.62
C ALA A 70 -6.35 -15.48 -3.55
N ALA A 71 -6.77 -16.13 -2.46
CA ALA A 71 -5.87 -16.58 -1.40
C ALA A 71 -4.90 -17.68 -1.89
N GLU A 72 -5.38 -18.66 -2.64
CA GLU A 72 -4.53 -19.71 -3.27
C GLU A 72 -3.44 -19.09 -4.13
N GLN A 73 -3.77 -18.06 -4.91
CA GLN A 73 -2.83 -17.36 -5.79
C GLN A 73 -2.02 -16.26 -5.11
N GLN A 74 -2.24 -15.99 -3.81
CA GLN A 74 -1.60 -14.91 -3.07
C GLN A 74 -1.78 -13.54 -3.74
N ILE A 75 -2.94 -13.28 -4.33
CA ILE A 75 -3.30 -12.00 -4.96
C ILE A 75 -4.56 -11.41 -4.32
N SER A 76 -4.78 -10.11 -4.55
CA SER A 76 -6.02 -9.47 -4.11
C SER A 76 -7.23 -9.92 -4.95
N VAL A 77 -8.42 -9.91 -4.36
CA VAL A 77 -9.68 -10.18 -5.08
C VAL A 77 -9.86 -9.23 -6.27
N SER A 78 -9.55 -7.94 -6.13
CA SER A 78 -9.66 -6.97 -7.24
C SER A 78 -8.70 -7.30 -8.39
N GLU A 79 -7.52 -7.85 -8.10
CA GLU A 79 -6.58 -8.30 -9.13
C GLU A 79 -7.13 -9.51 -9.88
N LEU A 80 -7.67 -10.48 -9.15
CA LEU A 80 -8.30 -11.64 -9.74
C LEU A 80 -9.47 -11.24 -10.67
N ILE A 81 -10.35 -10.34 -10.22
CA ILE A 81 -11.48 -9.83 -11.01
C ILE A 81 -10.99 -9.15 -12.30
N ARG A 82 -9.97 -8.27 -12.22
CA ARG A 82 -9.41 -7.62 -13.42
C ARG A 82 -8.85 -8.62 -14.43
N ARG A 83 -8.14 -9.66 -13.95
CA ARG A 83 -7.62 -10.73 -14.81
C ARG A 83 -8.74 -11.50 -15.49
N ALA A 84 -9.77 -11.88 -14.73
CA ALA A 84 -10.92 -12.61 -15.26
C ALA A 84 -11.64 -11.81 -16.35
N ILE A 85 -11.91 -10.52 -16.13
CA ILE A 85 -12.52 -9.62 -17.13
C ILE A 85 -11.62 -9.52 -18.38
N GLY A 86 -10.31 -9.31 -18.20
CA GLY A 86 -9.38 -9.22 -19.31
C GLY A 86 -9.24 -10.53 -20.11
N GLN A 87 -9.35 -11.69 -19.46
CA GLN A 87 -9.37 -12.99 -20.14
C GLN A 87 -10.67 -13.19 -20.91
N TYR A 88 -11.82 -12.89 -20.30
CA TYR A 88 -13.13 -12.98 -20.93
C TYR A 88 -13.20 -12.12 -22.21
N LEU A 89 -12.73 -10.87 -22.15
CA LEU A 89 -12.70 -9.95 -23.30
C LEU A 89 -11.75 -10.37 -24.43
N ARG A 90 -10.73 -11.18 -24.14
CA ARG A 90 -9.81 -11.72 -25.17
C ARG A 90 -10.34 -13.01 -25.81
N ALA A 91 -11.16 -13.75 -25.09
CA ALA A 91 -11.74 -15.01 -25.54
C ALA A 91 -13.09 -14.83 -26.27
N SER A 92 -13.67 -13.63 -26.17
CA SER A 92 -14.89 -13.20 -26.88
C SER A 92 -14.53 -12.59 -28.23
#